data_AF-A0AB35S6P4-F1
#
_entry.id   AF-A0AB35S6P4-F1
#
_cell.length_a   1.000
_cell.length_b   1.000
_cell.length_c   1.000
_cell.angle_alpha   90.00
_cell.angle_beta   90.00
_cell.angle_gamma   90.00
#
_symmetry.space_group_name_H-M   'P 1'
#
loop_
_entity.id
_entity.type
_entity.pdbx_description
1 polymer ?
#
loop_
_entity_poly.entity_id
_entity_poly.type
_entity_poly.pdbx_seq_one_letter_code
_entity_poly.pdbx_strand_id
1 'polypeptide(L)'
;MGQAGLHLHVLLENRQNLNADAIQGELFSNVDTEEIKRGYRGTVASKVAGITYRQLDYWARKQIVEPSITPSHGSGSRRLYSFKDVVILAVSKKLLDAGVNLQNVTAAIGFLTQRSTDQLANVTIMCDGQNVHECTTSEQMLELLQSGKAVFAVSVGSLWHQIETALEQEEYVDLEAKPLTIATGRPIDELTAMRMRKKLEAQRLQRATA
;
A
#
# COMPACT_ATOMS: atom_id res chain seq x y z
N MET A 1 36.13 40.46 5.76
CA MET A 1 36.50 39.42 6.74
C MET A 1 36.17 39.97 8.13
N GLY A 2 35.36 39.40 9.00
CA GLY A 2 34.54 38.19 9.02
C GLY A 2 33.71 38.16 10.32
N GLN A 3 32.47 37.67 10.19
CA GLN A 3 31.64 36.97 11.18
C GLN A 3 31.22 37.65 12.50
N ALA A 4 29.93 37.99 12.57
CA ALA A 4 29.18 38.06 13.82
C ALA A 4 28.27 36.81 13.90
N GLY A 5 28.60 35.88 14.79
CA GLY A 5 27.78 34.70 15.09
C GLY A 5 26.74 35.05 16.17
N LEU A 6 25.46 34.83 15.88
CA LEU A 6 24.39 34.84 16.87
C LEU A 6 24.14 33.40 17.34
N HIS A 7 24.49 33.10 18.59
CA HIS A 7 24.12 31.85 19.24
C HIS A 7 23.10 32.16 20.34
N LEU A 8 21.84 31.76 20.14
CA LEU A 8 20.80 31.91 21.15
C LEU A 8 20.90 30.74 22.13
N HIS A 9 21.62 30.92 23.24
CA HIS A 9 21.65 29.95 24.33
C HIS A 9 20.84 30.48 25.51
N VAL A 10 19.56 30.09 25.60
CA VAL A 10 18.71 30.41 26.76
C VAL A 10 18.80 29.28 27.78
N LEU A 11 19.34 29.59 28.96
CA LEU A 11 19.40 28.68 30.11
C LEU A 11 17.98 28.29 30.57
N LEU A 12 17.79 27.00 30.88
CA LEU A 12 16.50 26.39 31.26
C LEU A 12 15.84 27.08 32.46
N GLU A 13 16.64 27.60 33.38
CA GLU A 13 16.24 28.29 34.61
C GLU A 13 15.64 29.70 34.37
N ASN A 14 15.84 30.28 33.18
CA ASN A 14 15.29 31.59 32.79
C ASN A 14 14.00 31.50 31.95
N ARG A 15 13.41 30.31 31.77
CA ARG A 15 12.11 30.16 31.09
C ARG A 15 10.96 30.43 32.06
N GLN A 16 10.50 31.67 32.13
CA GLN A 16 9.38 32.07 33.01
C GLN A 16 7.98 31.77 32.45
N ASN A 17 7.86 31.16 31.26
CA ASN A 17 6.58 30.66 30.76
C ASN A 17 6.81 29.46 29.84
N LEU A 18 6.56 28.26 30.36
CA LEU A 18 6.47 27.05 29.55
C LEU A 18 4.99 26.85 29.19
N ASN A 19 4.57 27.44 28.06
CA ASN A 19 3.38 27.04 27.30
C ASN A 19 2.01 27.17 27.98
N ALA A 20 1.55 28.39 28.30
CA ALA A 20 0.11 28.62 28.50
C ALA A 20 -0.64 28.79 27.15
N ASP A 21 0.02 29.37 26.15
CA ASP A 21 -0.56 29.66 24.82
C ASP A 21 0.16 28.92 23.68
N ALA A 22 0.91 27.86 23.98
CA ALA A 22 1.42 27.00 22.92
C ALA A 22 0.27 26.14 22.38
N ILE A 23 -0.48 26.72 21.45
CA ILE A 23 -1.33 25.96 20.56
C ILE A 23 -0.37 25.16 19.68
N GLN A 24 -0.09 23.93 20.08
CA GLN A 24 0.52 22.95 19.19
C GLN A 24 -0.47 22.75 18.05
N GLY A 25 -0.32 23.54 16.99
CA GLY A 25 -1.09 23.37 15.76
C GLY A 25 -0.92 21.93 15.27
N GLU A 26 -1.99 21.37 14.72
CA GLU A 26 -1.93 20.04 14.09
C GLU A 26 -0.82 20.07 13.02
N LEU A 27 0.27 19.36 13.28
CA LEU A 27 1.45 19.31 12.39
C LEU A 27 1.12 18.60 11.07
N PHE A 28 0.05 17.80 11.08
CA PHE A 28 -0.54 17.15 9.92
C PHE A 28 -2.04 17.38 10.06
N SER A 29 -2.64 18.13 9.13
CA SER A 29 -4.08 18.05 8.92
C SER A 29 -4.39 16.58 8.67
N ASN A 30 -5.31 15.99 9.43
CA ASN A 30 -5.88 14.69 9.11
C ASN A 30 -6.60 14.81 7.75
N VAL A 31 -5.84 14.72 6.66
CA VAL A 31 -6.38 14.66 5.30
C VAL A 31 -6.99 13.28 5.20
N ASP A 32 -8.30 13.19 5.47
CA ASP A 32 -9.17 12.04 5.22
C ASP A 32 -8.42 10.70 5.30
N THR A 33 -7.83 10.39 6.46
CA THR A 33 -7.21 9.08 6.69
C THR A 33 -8.35 8.09 6.78
N GLU A 34 -8.78 7.57 5.63
CA GLU A 34 -9.75 6.48 5.57
C GLU A 34 -9.26 5.36 6.48
N GLU A 35 -10.11 4.94 7.42
CA GLU A 35 -9.78 3.89 8.36
C GLU A 35 -9.74 2.56 7.59
N ILE A 36 -8.54 2.13 7.21
CA ILE A 36 -8.33 0.87 6.51
C ILE A 36 -8.44 -0.28 7.53
N LYS A 37 -9.57 -1.00 7.51
CA LYS A 37 -9.84 -2.12 8.44
C LYS A 37 -9.36 -3.48 7.93
N ARG A 38 -9.21 -3.64 6.60
CA ARG A 38 -8.86 -4.91 5.95
C ARG A 38 -7.61 -4.76 5.08
N GLY A 39 -6.71 -5.74 5.18
CA GLY A 39 -5.53 -5.86 4.32
C GLY A 39 -5.48 -7.19 3.55
N TYR A 40 -5.16 -7.12 2.27
CA TYR A 40 -5.11 -8.28 1.38
C TYR A 40 -3.68 -8.69 1.08
N ARG A 41 -3.40 -10.00 1.16
CA ARG A 41 -2.08 -10.54 0.80
C ARG A 41 -1.87 -10.42 -0.71
N GLY A 42 -0.60 -10.34 -1.14
CA GLY A 42 -0.28 -10.25 -2.57
C GLY A 42 -0.87 -11.35 -3.45
N THR A 43 -1.09 -12.57 -2.91
CA THR A 43 -1.77 -13.65 -3.64
C THR A 43 -3.23 -13.32 -3.95
N VAL A 44 -3.96 -12.76 -2.99
CA VAL A 44 -5.36 -12.30 -3.15
C VAL A 44 -5.40 -11.07 -4.05
N ALA A 45 -4.56 -10.07 -3.77
CA ALA A 45 -4.51 -8.83 -4.55
C ALA A 45 -4.22 -9.08 -6.03
N SER A 46 -3.24 -9.94 -6.35
CA SER A 46 -2.91 -10.29 -7.75
C SER A 46 -4.04 -11.06 -8.42
N LYS A 47 -4.63 -12.05 -7.74
CA LYS A 47 -5.78 -12.83 -8.23
C LYS A 47 -6.95 -11.92 -8.58
N VAL A 48 -7.38 -11.06 -7.65
CA VAL A 48 -8.56 -10.20 -7.84
C VAL A 48 -8.31 -9.08 -8.85
N ALA A 49 -7.11 -8.47 -8.86
CA ALA A 49 -6.77 -7.47 -9.86
C ALA A 49 -6.55 -8.05 -11.27
N GLY A 50 -6.53 -9.38 -11.41
CA GLY A 50 -6.34 -10.06 -12.69
C GLY A 50 -4.91 -9.91 -13.24
N ILE A 51 -3.91 -9.78 -12.37
CA ILE A 51 -2.49 -9.73 -12.72
C ILE A 51 -1.77 -10.97 -12.18
N THR A 52 -0.65 -11.31 -12.80
CA THR A 52 0.23 -12.34 -12.25
C THR A 52 0.91 -11.85 -10.98
N TYR A 53 1.23 -12.76 -10.05
CA TYR A 53 2.02 -12.41 -8.86
C TYR A 53 3.38 -11.78 -9.23
N ARG A 54 3.96 -12.17 -10.36
CA ARG A 54 5.21 -11.60 -10.87
C ARG A 54 5.04 -10.14 -11.30
N GLN A 55 3.93 -9.79 -11.96
CA GLN A 55 3.62 -8.40 -12.31
C GLN A 55 3.46 -7.56 -11.03
N LEU A 56 2.70 -8.06 -10.05
CA LEU A 56 2.54 -7.39 -8.76
C LEU A 56 3.89 -7.13 -8.07
N ASP A 57 4.74 -8.16 -7.97
CA ASP A 57 6.04 -8.03 -7.32
C ASP A 57 7.00 -7.12 -8.10
N TYR A 58 6.95 -7.13 -9.43
CA TYR A 58 7.70 -6.19 -10.26
C TYR A 58 7.23 -4.75 -10.06
N TRP A 59 5.92 -4.48 -10.06
CA TRP A 59 5.37 -3.15 -9.85
C TRP A 59 5.69 -2.59 -8.47
N ALA A 60 5.59 -3.41 -7.42
CA ALA A 60 5.97 -3.02 -6.07
C ALA A 60 7.48 -2.70 -5.98
N ARG A 61 8.34 -3.53 -6.58
CA ARG A 61 9.80 -3.30 -6.59
C ARG A 61 10.22 -2.08 -7.41
N LYS A 62 9.42 -1.71 -8.42
CA LYS A 62 9.64 -0.52 -9.26
C LYS A 62 8.86 0.71 -8.78
N GLN A 63 8.19 0.63 -7.63
CA GLN A 63 7.43 1.73 -7.05
C GLN A 63 6.37 2.30 -7.98
N ILE A 64 5.80 1.44 -8.84
CA ILE A 64 4.72 1.83 -9.75
C ILE A 64 3.40 1.79 -8.99
N VAL A 65 3.15 0.68 -8.29
CA VAL A 65 2.05 0.54 -7.33
C VAL A 65 2.61 -0.18 -6.11
N GLU A 66 2.64 0.52 -4.97
CA GLU A 66 3.12 0.00 -3.70
C GLU A 66 1.95 -0.38 -2.78
N PRO A 67 2.10 -1.41 -1.93
CA PRO A 67 1.12 -1.69 -0.89
C PRO A 67 1.03 -0.54 0.11
N SER A 68 -0.16 0.02 0.32
CA SER A 68 -0.37 1.18 1.20
C SER A 68 -0.42 0.84 2.69
N ILE A 69 -0.78 -0.40 3.07
CA ILE A 69 -0.89 -0.80 4.49
C ILE A 69 0.46 -1.21 5.07
N THR A 70 1.14 -2.14 4.40
CA THR A 70 2.44 -2.64 4.86
C THR A 70 3.43 -2.67 3.70
N PRO A 71 4.18 -1.57 3.51
CA PRO A 71 5.35 -1.57 2.64
C PRO A 71 6.39 -2.57 3.16
N SER A 72 7.17 -3.15 2.23
CA SER A 72 8.15 -4.18 2.59
C SER A 72 9.34 -3.58 3.33
N HIS A 73 9.40 -3.76 4.64
CA HIS A 73 10.56 -3.41 5.45
C HIS A 73 11.14 -4.67 6.12
N GLY A 74 12.16 -5.28 5.48
CA GLY A 74 12.98 -6.34 6.07
C GLY A 74 12.50 -7.79 5.88
N SER A 75 13.31 -8.71 6.42
CA SER A 75 13.09 -10.16 6.40
C SER A 75 11.93 -10.55 7.31
N GLY A 76 10.72 -10.69 6.76
CA GLY A 76 9.55 -11.24 7.46
C GLY A 76 8.28 -10.40 7.33
N SER A 77 8.39 -9.13 6.93
CA SER A 77 7.21 -8.29 6.65
C SER A 77 6.50 -8.79 5.39
N ARG A 78 5.20 -9.07 5.51
CA ARG A 78 4.36 -9.51 4.40
C ARG A 78 3.62 -8.27 3.86
N ARG A 79 3.72 -8.05 2.54
CA ARG A 79 2.97 -6.97 1.86
C ARG A 79 1.47 -7.15 2.09
N LEU A 80 0.83 -6.09 2.54
CA LEU A 80 -0.62 -5.98 2.67
C LEU A 80 -1.11 -4.82 1.81
N TYR A 81 -2.03 -5.14 0.91
CA TYR A 81 -2.65 -4.21 -0.03
C TYR A 81 -4.01 -3.80 0.51
N SER A 82 -4.33 -2.51 0.44
CA SER A 82 -5.67 -2.01 0.76
C SER A 82 -6.65 -2.36 -0.36
N PHE A 83 -7.95 -2.20 -0.10
CA PHE A 83 -8.96 -2.31 -1.16
C PHE A 83 -8.65 -1.35 -2.33
N LYS A 84 -8.31 -0.09 -2.00
CA LYS A 84 -7.92 0.93 -2.98
C LYS A 84 -6.72 0.50 -3.82
N ASP A 85 -5.70 -0.13 -3.21
CA ASP A 85 -4.57 -0.65 -3.97
C ASP A 85 -5.01 -1.69 -5.01
N VAL A 86 -5.91 -2.61 -4.64
CA VAL A 86 -6.42 -3.64 -5.56
C VAL A 86 -7.19 -3.01 -6.73
N VAL A 87 -7.98 -1.96 -6.47
CA VAL A 87 -8.64 -1.18 -7.53
C VAL A 87 -7.63 -0.53 -8.46
N ILE A 88 -6.61 0.15 -7.92
CA ILE A 88 -5.55 0.78 -8.72
C ILE A 88 -4.82 -0.27 -9.58
N LEU A 89 -4.45 -1.42 -9.00
CA LEU A 89 -3.80 -2.52 -9.73
C LEU A 89 -4.65 -3.00 -10.92
N ALA A 90 -5.97 -3.17 -10.72
CA ALA A 90 -6.88 -3.61 -11.77
C ALA A 90 -7.04 -2.55 -12.88
N VAL A 91 -7.13 -1.27 -12.52
CA VAL A 91 -7.19 -0.17 -13.49
C VAL A 91 -5.90 -0.11 -14.31
N SER A 92 -4.73 -0.17 -13.65
CA SER A 92 -3.43 -0.21 -14.32
C SER A 92 -3.33 -1.38 -15.30
N LYS A 93 -3.82 -2.56 -14.90
CA LYS A 93 -3.89 -3.73 -15.78
C LYS A 93 -4.77 -3.48 -17.00
N LYS A 94 -5.98 -2.93 -16.82
CA LYS A 94 -6.90 -2.65 -17.93
C LYS A 94 -6.34 -1.63 -18.92
N LEU A 95 -5.64 -0.61 -18.43
CA LEU A 95 -4.96 0.37 -19.27
C LEU A 95 -3.81 -0.27 -20.07
N LEU A 96 -3.00 -1.11 -19.43
CA LEU A 96 -1.89 -1.81 -20.11
C LEU A 96 -2.40 -2.81 -21.15
N ASP A 97 -3.45 -3.57 -20.85
CA ASP A 97 -4.08 -4.50 -21.80
C ASP A 97 -4.64 -3.77 -23.04
N ALA A 98 -5.10 -2.53 -22.84
CA ALA A 98 -5.57 -1.65 -23.90
C ALA A 98 -4.44 -1.03 -24.75
N GLY A 99 -3.17 -1.29 -24.41
CA GLY A 99 -2.01 -0.74 -25.09
C GLY A 99 -1.64 0.68 -24.66
N VAL A 100 -2.21 1.18 -23.55
CA VAL A 100 -1.79 2.47 -22.99
C VAL A 100 -0.36 2.37 -22.49
N ASN A 101 0.48 3.34 -22.85
CA ASN A 101 1.88 3.34 -22.46
C ASN A 101 2.05 3.52 -20.93
N LEU A 102 3.23 3.11 -20.42
CA LEU A 102 3.49 3.13 -18.97
C LEU A 102 3.44 4.55 -18.37
N GLN A 103 3.84 5.58 -19.11
CA GLN A 103 3.80 6.96 -18.62
C GLN A 103 2.36 7.40 -18.31
N ASN A 104 1.43 7.10 -19.20
CA ASN A 104 0.01 7.38 -19.04
C ASN A 104 -0.61 6.52 -17.93
N VAL A 105 -0.19 5.26 -17.80
CA VAL A 105 -0.61 4.42 -16.65
C VAL A 105 -0.16 5.04 -15.33
N THR A 106 1.07 5.53 -15.24
CA THR A 106 1.57 6.21 -14.03
C THR A 106 0.81 7.51 -13.75
N ALA A 107 0.46 8.29 -14.80
CA ALA A 107 -0.38 9.47 -14.64
C ALA A 107 -1.78 9.11 -14.10
N ALA A 108 -2.39 8.05 -14.63
CA ALA A 108 -3.67 7.53 -14.12
C ALA A 108 -3.57 7.13 -12.63
N ILE A 109 -2.53 6.39 -12.25
CA ILE A 109 -2.28 6.01 -10.85
C ILE A 109 -2.18 7.26 -9.96
N GLY A 110 -1.52 8.31 -10.45
CA GLY A 110 -1.42 9.60 -9.75
C GLY A 110 -2.79 10.23 -9.45
N PHE A 111 -3.73 10.21 -10.40
CA PHE A 111 -5.09 10.69 -10.16
C PHE A 111 -5.83 9.82 -9.12
N LEU A 112 -5.77 8.50 -9.27
CA LEU A 112 -6.50 7.58 -8.39
C LEU A 112 -5.97 7.60 -6.95
N THR A 113 -4.66 7.81 -6.77
CA THR A 113 -4.04 7.85 -5.44
C THR A 113 -4.49 9.07 -4.64
N GLN A 114 -4.81 10.19 -5.31
CA GLN A 114 -5.27 11.43 -4.67
C GLN A 114 -6.75 11.39 -4.26
N ARG A 115 -7.53 10.39 -4.71
CA ARG A 115 -8.95 10.23 -4.39
C ARG A 115 -9.16 9.38 -3.16
N SER A 116 -10.23 9.63 -2.42
CA SER A 116 -10.71 8.69 -1.41
C SER A 116 -11.22 7.40 -2.09
N THR A 117 -11.29 6.29 -1.36
CA THR A 117 -11.81 5.01 -1.87
C THR A 117 -13.23 5.17 -2.41
N ASP A 118 -14.09 5.89 -1.71
CA ASP A 118 -15.49 6.09 -2.13
C ASP A 118 -15.59 6.95 -3.40
N GLN A 119 -14.70 7.94 -3.57
CA GLN A 119 -14.68 8.78 -4.75
C GLN A 119 -14.38 7.97 -6.03
N LEU A 120 -13.59 6.90 -5.93
CA LEU A 120 -13.27 6.04 -7.07
C LEU A 120 -14.50 5.39 -7.71
N ALA A 121 -15.60 5.22 -6.96
CA ALA A 121 -16.85 4.67 -7.46
C ALA A 121 -17.47 5.50 -8.60
N ASN A 122 -17.10 6.78 -8.70
CA ASN A 122 -17.65 7.72 -9.70
C ASN A 122 -16.62 8.19 -10.73
N VAL A 123 -15.44 7.56 -10.78
CA VAL A 123 -14.35 7.95 -11.68
C VAL A 123 -14.36 7.11 -12.95
N THR A 124 -14.06 7.75 -14.08
CA THR A 124 -13.66 7.10 -15.33
C THR A 124 -12.33 7.68 -15.78
N ILE A 125 -11.36 6.81 -16.09
CA ILE A 125 -10.08 7.22 -16.67
C ILE A 125 -10.21 7.14 -18.19
N MET A 126 -9.98 8.26 -18.87
CA MET A 126 -9.99 8.35 -20.33
C MET A 126 -8.59 8.71 -20.86
N CYS A 127 -8.17 8.08 -21.94
CA CYS A 127 -6.85 8.27 -22.55
C CYS A 127 -6.99 8.46 -24.06
N ASP A 128 -6.48 9.57 -24.60
CA ASP A 128 -6.50 9.88 -26.04
C ASP A 128 -5.20 9.44 -26.76
N GLY A 129 -4.40 8.61 -26.10
CA GLY A 129 -3.08 8.13 -26.54
C GLY A 129 -1.92 9.06 -26.18
N GLN A 130 -2.18 10.35 -25.93
CA GLN A 130 -1.18 11.32 -25.51
C GLN A 130 -1.35 11.69 -24.04
N ASN A 131 -2.57 12.03 -23.65
CA ASN A 131 -2.92 12.49 -22.31
C ASN A 131 -3.91 11.53 -21.64
N VAL A 132 -3.89 11.57 -20.31
CA VAL A 132 -4.85 10.88 -19.47
C VAL A 132 -5.70 11.90 -18.74
N HIS A 133 -7.00 11.65 -18.72
CA HIS A 133 -8.00 12.49 -18.10
C HIS A 133 -8.77 11.66 -17.08
N GLU A 134 -8.92 12.22 -15.89
CA GLU A 134 -9.92 11.77 -14.93
C GLU A 134 -11.24 12.47 -15.25
N CYS A 135 -12.30 11.70 -15.47
CA CYS A 135 -13.64 12.22 -15.71
C CYS A 135 -14.60 11.72 -14.63
N THR A 136 -15.37 12.64 -14.06
CA THR A 136 -16.43 12.34 -13.08
C THR A 136 -17.82 12.77 -13.56
N THR A 137 -17.89 13.48 -14.69
CA THR A 137 -19.15 13.93 -15.29
C THR A 137 -19.24 13.54 -16.77
N SER A 138 -20.47 13.38 -17.26
CA SER A 138 -20.73 13.06 -18.67
C SER A 138 -20.27 14.14 -19.63
N GLU A 139 -20.28 15.41 -19.21
CA GLU A 139 -19.82 16.55 -20.02
C GLU A 139 -18.33 16.45 -20.33
N GLN A 140 -17.49 16.19 -19.32
CA GLN A 140 -16.04 15.98 -19.50
C GLN A 140 -15.76 14.81 -20.44
N MET A 141 -16.54 13.73 -20.33
CA MET A 141 -16.42 12.58 -21.23
C MET A 141 -16.81 12.95 -22.66
N LEU A 142 -17.88 13.72 -22.84
CA LEU A 142 -18.36 14.17 -24.15
C LEU A 142 -17.34 15.07 -24.86
N GLU A 143 -16.71 16.00 -24.14
CA GLU A 143 -15.69 16.90 -24.67
C GLU A 143 -14.52 16.12 -25.28
N LEU A 144 -14.04 15.08 -24.59
CA LEU A 144 -12.96 14.23 -25.10
C LEU A 144 -13.39 13.45 -26.34
N LEU A 145 -14.62 12.92 -26.36
CA LEU A 145 -15.15 12.20 -27.52
C LEU A 145 -15.36 13.12 -28.73
N GLN A 146 -15.69 14.39 -28.50
CA GLN A 146 -15.86 15.39 -29.58
C GLN A 146 -14.53 15.90 -30.14
N SER A 147 -13.39 15.59 -29.51
CA SER A 147 -12.06 16.00 -29.99
C SER A 147 -11.66 15.38 -31.34
N GLY A 148 -12.41 14.38 -31.82
CA GLY A 148 -12.12 13.63 -33.05
C GLY A 148 -10.98 12.61 -32.91
N LYS A 149 -10.38 12.50 -31.72
CA LYS A 149 -9.36 11.49 -31.41
C LYS A 149 -10.01 10.17 -30.99
N ALA A 150 -9.30 9.06 -31.24
CA ALA A 150 -9.66 7.79 -30.62
C ALA A 150 -9.35 7.86 -29.12
N VAL A 151 -10.33 7.50 -28.28
CA VAL A 151 -10.19 7.55 -26.82
C VAL A 151 -10.46 6.17 -26.24
N PHE A 152 -9.59 5.73 -25.33
CA PHE A 152 -9.80 4.54 -24.52
C PHE A 152 -10.33 4.96 -23.15
N ALA A 153 -11.39 4.30 -22.66
CA ALA A 153 -12.00 4.61 -21.38
C ALA A 153 -12.04 3.38 -20.47
N VAL A 154 -11.68 3.57 -19.21
CA VAL A 154 -11.79 2.56 -18.14
C VAL A 154 -12.68 3.13 -17.05
N SER A 155 -13.88 2.56 -16.90
CA SER A 155 -14.78 2.88 -15.78
C SER A 155 -14.17 2.33 -14.50
N VAL A 156 -13.65 3.22 -13.64
CA VAL A 156 -13.07 2.84 -12.35
C VAL A 156 -14.19 2.41 -11.42
N GLY A 157 -15.34 3.09 -11.44
CA GLY A 157 -16.50 2.71 -10.65
C GLY A 157 -17.00 1.29 -10.89
N SER A 158 -17.02 0.86 -12.16
CA SER A 158 -17.38 -0.53 -12.49
C SER A 158 -16.38 -1.53 -11.92
N LEU A 159 -15.07 -1.23 -11.99
CA LEU A 159 -14.03 -2.09 -11.42
C LEU A 159 -14.08 -2.10 -9.89
N TRP A 160 -14.37 -0.95 -9.27
CA TRP A 160 -14.54 -0.80 -7.84
C TRP A 160 -15.59 -1.80 -7.33
N HIS A 161 -16.80 -1.81 -7.91
CA HIS A 161 -17.87 -2.74 -7.49
C HIS A 161 -17.51 -4.20 -7.77
N GLN A 162 -16.89 -4.48 -8.92
CA GLN A 162 -16.45 -5.85 -9.24
C GLN A 162 -15.42 -6.36 -8.24
N ILE A 163 -14.49 -5.51 -7.81
CA ILE A 163 -13.43 -5.85 -6.86
C ILE A 163 -14.00 -5.97 -5.45
N GLU A 164 -14.96 -5.13 -5.08
CA GLU A 164 -15.69 -5.23 -3.81
C GLU A 164 -16.34 -6.60 -3.68
N THR A 165 -17.17 -6.98 -4.66
CA THR A 165 -17.83 -8.29 -4.68
C THR A 165 -16.82 -9.43 -4.71
N ALA A 166 -15.72 -9.31 -5.46
CA ALA A 166 -14.70 -10.36 -5.54
C ALA A 166 -13.98 -10.57 -4.20
N LEU A 167 -13.70 -9.50 -3.45
CA LEU A 167 -12.96 -9.57 -2.19
C LEU A 167 -13.81 -10.07 -1.01
N GLU A 168 -15.15 -10.01 -1.10
CA GLU A 168 -16.04 -10.58 -0.07
C GLU A 168 -15.80 -12.06 0.19
N GLN A 169 -15.34 -12.79 -0.83
CA GLN A 169 -15.12 -14.24 -0.78
C GLN A 169 -13.64 -14.62 -0.54
N GLU A 170 -12.77 -13.63 -0.33
CA GLU A 170 -11.33 -13.86 -0.19
C GLU A 170 -10.86 -13.69 1.26
N GLU A 171 -9.75 -14.36 1.59
CA GLU A 171 -9.10 -14.17 2.88
C GLU A 171 -8.51 -12.75 3.00
N TYR A 172 -8.76 -12.12 4.14
CA TYR A 172 -8.17 -10.84 4.50
C TYR A 172 -7.50 -10.89 5.88
N VAL A 173 -6.60 -9.96 6.11
CA VAL A 173 -6.04 -9.66 7.43
C VAL A 173 -6.86 -8.54 8.03
N ASP A 174 -7.52 -8.83 9.16
CA ASP A 174 -8.15 -7.81 9.98
C ASP A 174 -7.07 -6.96 10.66
N LEU A 175 -7.13 -5.65 10.45
CA LEU A 175 -6.16 -4.68 10.97
C LEU A 175 -6.61 -4.08 12.31
N GLU A 176 -7.90 -4.19 12.65
CA GLU A 176 -8.45 -3.76 13.95
C GLU A 176 -8.30 -4.86 15.00
N ALA A 177 -8.24 -6.12 14.55
CA ALA A 177 -7.82 -7.21 15.40
C ALA A 177 -6.40 -6.90 15.92
N LYS A 178 -6.32 -6.46 17.19
CA LYS A 178 -5.07 -6.44 17.98
C LYS A 178 -4.29 -7.67 17.59
N PRO A 179 -3.00 -7.57 17.22
CA PRO A 179 -2.25 -8.72 16.77
C PRO A 179 -2.45 -9.78 17.83
N LEU A 180 -3.20 -10.83 17.49
CA LEU A 180 -3.16 -12.07 18.23
C LEU A 180 -1.67 -12.32 18.27
N THR A 181 -1.09 -12.25 19.46
CA THR A 181 0.26 -12.70 19.73
C THR A 181 0.39 -13.95 18.90
N ILE A 182 1.13 -13.88 17.78
CA ILE A 182 1.45 -15.06 17.02
C ILE A 182 2.14 -15.89 18.08
N ALA A 183 1.45 -16.92 18.56
CA ALA A 183 2.01 -17.81 19.53
C ALA A 183 3.30 -18.30 18.89
N THR A 184 4.42 -17.77 19.37
CA THR A 184 5.75 -18.27 19.04
C THR A 184 5.91 -19.71 19.50
N GLY A 185 4.91 -20.26 20.20
CA GLY A 185 4.67 -21.69 20.32
C GLY A 185 3.90 -22.26 19.12
N ARG A 186 4.57 -22.47 17.99
CA ARG A 186 4.41 -23.81 17.39
C ARG A 186 5.02 -24.76 18.43
N PRO A 187 4.32 -25.77 18.96
CA PRO A 187 4.98 -26.80 19.75
C PRO A 187 6.15 -27.29 18.88
N ILE A 188 7.36 -27.28 19.44
CA ILE A 188 8.53 -27.84 18.76
C ILE A 188 8.10 -29.23 18.33
N ASP A 189 7.95 -29.41 17.02
CA ASP A 189 7.65 -30.68 16.38
C ASP A 189 8.45 -31.77 17.12
N GLU A 190 7.80 -32.80 17.65
CA GLU A 190 8.43 -33.78 18.55
C GLU A 190 9.74 -34.33 17.95
N LEU A 191 9.80 -34.41 16.63
CA LEU A 191 10.98 -34.76 15.84
C LEU A 191 12.18 -33.83 16.08
N THR A 192 11.96 -32.53 16.19
CA THR A 192 12.99 -31.51 16.42
C THR A 192 13.50 -31.56 17.86
N ALA A 193 12.62 -31.77 18.83
CA ALA A 193 13.01 -31.97 20.23
C ALA A 193 13.85 -33.25 20.41
N MET A 194 13.47 -34.35 19.75
CA MET A 194 14.27 -35.58 19.74
C MET A 194 15.64 -35.39 19.11
N ARG A 195 15.74 -34.66 17.99
CA ARG A 195 17.02 -34.37 17.32
C ARG A 195 17.96 -33.55 18.22
N MET A 196 17.43 -32.57 18.95
CA MET A 196 18.23 -31.79 19.90
C MET A 196 18.72 -32.64 21.07
N ARG A 197 17.87 -33.51 21.65
CA ARG A 197 18.26 -34.42 22.73
C ARG A 197 19.37 -35.39 22.29
N LYS A 198 19.21 -36.03 21.13
CA LYS A 198 20.20 -36.97 20.58
C LYS A 198 21.54 -36.28 20.29
N LYS A 199 21.52 -35.04 19.81
CA LYS A 199 22.72 -34.24 19.58
C LYS A 199 23.43 -33.87 20.89
N LEU A 200 22.67 -33.55 21.94
CA LEU A 200 23.21 -33.20 23.25
C LEU A 200 23.87 -34.39 23.95
N GLU A 201 23.25 -35.57 23.86
CA GLU A 201 23.81 -36.83 24.39
C GLU A 201 25.11 -37.20 23.69
N ALA A 202 25.15 -37.10 22.35
CA ALA A 202 26.36 -37.35 21.58
C ALA A 202 27.51 -36.39 21.98
N GLN A 203 27.21 -35.11 22.22
CA GLN A 203 28.20 -34.15 22.71
C GLN A 203 28.67 -34.43 24.14
N ARG A 204 27.78 -34.91 25.02
CA ARG A 204 28.16 -35.32 26.39
C ARG A 204 29.06 -36.54 26.38
N LEU A 205 28.76 -37.54 25.55
CA LEU A 205 29.60 -38.72 25.37
C LEU A 205 30.99 -38.36 24.81
N GLN A 206 31.05 -37.45 23.84
CA GLN A 206 32.32 -36.94 23.31
C GLN A 206 33.15 -36.17 24.34
N ARG A 207 32.50 -35.43 25.25
CA ARG A 207 33.20 -34.73 26.35
C ARG A 207 33.62 -35.64 27.50
N ALA A 208 32.98 -36.81 27.67
CA ALA A 208 33.34 -37.78 28.69
C ALA A 208 34.45 -38.75 28.23
N THR A 209 34.76 -38.77 26.93
CA THR A 209 35.79 -39.62 26.32
C THR A 209 37.04 -38.84 25.88
N ALA A 210 37.08 -37.53 26.15
CA ALA A 210 38.24 -36.66 25.98
C ALA A 210 38.77 -36.23 27.34
#